data_AF-A0AAW0CX29-F1
#
_entry.id   AF-A0AAW0CX29-F1
#
_cell.length_a   1.000
_cell.length_b   1.000
_cell.length_c   1.000
_cell.angle_alpha   90.00
_cell.angle_beta   90.00
_cell.angle_gamma   90.00
#
_symmetry.space_group_name_H-M   'P 1'
#
loop_
_entity.id
_entity.type
_entity.pdbx_description
1 polymer ?
#
loop_
_entity_poly.entity_id
_entity_poly.type
_entity_poly.pdbx_seq_one_letter_code
_entity_poly.pdbx_strand_id
1 'polypeptide(L)'
;MGLLQNRQQIVFTQLNESGGFDLDAWDGYRANRQRVLDHLYNNDIDNTVVLAGDSHANWVSDLILRVFLQDPNDTTTYDPVSGEGAIGVEFAGTAVTSSGFGTSLTPANSDALSRILVATESNLNLQWSEGHYRGFFTLEVKAETVNATYYAMRNTSNPNLDGFVIAQFIVDAGANKLSRPVGGGVENIKAGALKVNGTSA
;
A
#
# COMPACT_ATOMS: atom_id res chain seq x y z
N MET A 1 8.02 8.68 -23.78
CA MET A 1 7.94 7.74 -22.66
C MET A 1 9.21 7.89 -21.83
N GLY A 2 9.20 8.84 -20.88
CA GLY A 2 10.35 9.08 -20.00
C GLY A 2 10.25 8.16 -18.80
N LEU A 3 11.08 7.12 -18.74
CA LEU A 3 11.26 6.35 -17.52
C LEU A 3 12.10 7.21 -16.57
N LEU A 4 11.45 7.85 -15.60
CA LEU A 4 12.15 8.37 -14.43
C LEU A 4 12.56 7.17 -13.57
N GLN A 5 13.76 6.65 -13.81
CA GLN A 5 14.37 5.65 -12.95
C GLN A 5 14.92 6.35 -11.70
N ASN A 6 14.03 6.68 -10.76
CA ASN A 6 14.44 7.03 -9.42
C ASN A 6 14.85 5.72 -8.72
N ARG A 7 16.10 5.59 -8.25
CA ARG A 7 16.63 4.38 -7.58
C ARG A 7 16.08 4.21 -6.15
N GLN A 8 14.83 4.58 -5.93
CA GLN A 8 14.13 4.38 -4.67
C GLN A 8 12.84 3.63 -5.00
N GLN A 9 12.88 2.30 -4.89
CA GLN A 9 11.68 1.49 -4.71
C GLN A 9 11.29 1.53 -3.22
N ILE A 10 11.19 2.72 -2.64
CA ILE A 10 10.85 2.92 -1.23
C ILE A 10 9.41 3.42 -1.19
N VAL A 11 8.68 3.07 -0.14
CA VAL A 11 7.25 3.38 0.01
C VAL A 11 6.99 4.87 -0.20
N PHE A 12 6.07 5.15 -1.14
CA PHE A 12 5.70 6.48 -1.60
C PHE A 12 4.56 7.08 -0.78
N THR A 13 3.60 6.26 -0.35
CA THR A 13 2.56 6.66 0.59
C THR A 13 3.19 7.02 1.92
N GLN A 14 2.69 8.08 2.54
CA GLN A 14 3.05 8.41 3.90
C GLN A 14 2.54 7.33 4.85
N LEU A 15 3.44 6.78 5.67
CA LEU A 15 3.11 5.77 6.67
C LEU A 15 3.65 6.21 8.04
N ASN A 16 2.73 6.37 8.99
CA ASN A 16 3.05 6.45 10.40
C ASN A 16 3.16 5.03 10.97
N GLU A 17 4.40 4.57 11.17
CA GLU A 17 4.74 3.25 11.68
C GLU A 17 4.72 3.21 13.22
N SER A 18 3.56 3.50 13.81
CA SER A 18 3.34 3.49 15.27
C SER A 18 4.14 4.55 16.05
N GLY A 19 4.15 5.79 15.55
CA GLY A 19 4.68 6.96 16.25
C GLY A 19 5.88 7.62 15.57
N GLY A 20 6.29 7.11 14.40
CA GLY A 20 7.38 7.66 13.60
C GLY A 20 7.10 7.52 12.12
N PHE A 21 7.77 8.37 11.34
CA PHE A 21 7.79 8.27 9.88
C PHE A 21 9.16 7.78 9.44
N ASP A 22 9.21 6.98 8.38
CA ASP A 22 10.48 6.54 7.80
C ASP A 22 11.13 7.69 7.00
N LEU A 23 12.22 8.23 7.55
CA LEU A 23 12.95 9.34 6.93
C LEU A 23 13.81 8.90 5.75
N ASP A 24 14.04 7.60 5.57
CA ASP A 24 14.69 7.05 4.39
C ASP A 24 13.69 6.86 3.23
N ALA A 25 12.40 6.71 3.56
CA ALA A 25 11.28 6.70 2.62
C ALA A 25 10.84 8.10 2.17
N TRP A 26 9.78 8.17 1.34
CA TRP A 26 9.24 9.44 0.83
C TRP A 26 8.69 10.36 1.93
N ASP A 27 8.49 9.85 3.14
CA ASP A 27 8.18 10.65 4.31
C ASP A 27 9.33 11.55 4.78
N GLY A 28 10.58 11.21 4.49
CA GLY A 28 11.73 12.13 4.64
C GLY A 28 11.75 13.24 3.59
N TYR A 29 11.03 13.06 2.47
CA TYR A 29 11.09 13.91 1.28
C TYR A 29 9.73 14.51 0.91
N ARG A 30 8.95 14.93 1.91
CA ARG A 30 7.56 15.41 1.76
C ARG A 30 7.35 16.43 0.63
N ALA A 31 8.23 17.43 0.51
CA ALA A 31 8.13 18.43 -0.56
C ALA A 31 8.35 17.83 -1.96
N ASN A 32 9.20 16.81 -2.09
CA ASN A 32 9.43 16.11 -3.35
C ASN A 32 8.22 15.23 -3.69
N ARG A 33 7.72 14.46 -2.71
CA ARG A 33 6.49 13.66 -2.83
C ARG A 33 5.33 14.52 -3.31
N GLN A 34 5.18 15.69 -2.68
CA GLN A 34 4.11 16.61 -3.01
C GLN A 34 4.20 17.15 -4.43
N ARG A 35 5.39 17.49 -4.92
CA ARG A 35 5.55 17.93 -6.33
C ARG A 35 5.15 16.86 -7.34
N VAL A 36 5.36 15.57 -7.02
CA VAL A 36 4.89 14.47 -7.87
C VAL A 36 3.36 14.40 -7.84
N LEU A 37 2.76 14.39 -6.65
CA LEU A 37 1.30 14.35 -6.50
C LEU A 37 0.61 15.56 -7.15
N ASP A 38 1.14 16.76 -6.94
CA ASP A 38 0.66 18.00 -7.55
C ASP A 38 0.79 17.96 -9.08
N HIS A 39 1.87 17.37 -9.60
CA HIS A 39 2.03 17.22 -11.05
C HIS A 39 0.98 16.27 -11.64
N LEU A 40 0.76 15.12 -11.02
CA LEU A 40 -0.27 14.16 -11.45
C LEU A 40 -1.66 14.82 -11.45
N TYR A 41 -2.00 15.49 -10.34
CA TYR A 41 -3.29 16.14 -10.15
C TYR A 41 -3.52 17.32 -11.10
N ASN A 42 -2.57 18.26 -11.18
CA ASN A 42 -2.75 19.49 -11.98
C ASN A 42 -2.67 19.27 -13.49
N ASN A 43 -2.25 18.09 -13.95
CA ASN A 43 -2.17 17.75 -15.37
C ASN A 43 -3.17 16.65 -15.76
N ASP A 44 -4.16 16.37 -14.90
CA ASP A 44 -5.19 15.35 -15.13
C ASP A 44 -4.62 13.98 -15.52
N ILE A 45 -3.48 13.59 -14.91
CA ILE A 45 -2.83 12.30 -15.16
C ILE A 45 -3.55 11.24 -14.33
N ASP A 46 -4.43 10.50 -14.98
CA ASP A 46 -5.15 9.37 -14.39
C ASP A 46 -4.39 8.04 -14.52
N ASN A 47 -4.99 6.95 -14.02
CA ASN A 47 -4.47 5.58 -14.13
C ASN A 47 -3.06 5.39 -13.55
N THR A 48 -2.74 6.16 -12.49
CA THR A 48 -1.41 6.11 -11.87
C THR A 48 -1.30 4.93 -10.91
N VAL A 49 -0.29 4.09 -11.13
CA VAL A 49 0.13 3.00 -10.23
C VAL A 49 1.57 3.22 -9.82
N VAL A 50 1.82 3.27 -8.52
CA VAL A 50 3.17 3.32 -7.93
C VAL A 50 3.55 1.93 -7.42
N LEU A 51 4.78 1.51 -7.71
CA LEU A 51 5.34 0.25 -7.23
C LEU A 51 6.49 0.55 -6.26
N ALA A 52 6.45 -0.09 -5.10
CA ALA A 52 7.45 0.09 -4.06
C ALA A 52 7.86 -1.22 -3.39
N GLY A 53 8.87 -1.14 -2.54
CA GLY A 53 9.44 -2.22 -1.74
C GLY A 53 10.27 -1.64 -0.60
N ASP A 54 11.48 -2.18 -0.40
CA ASP A 54 12.51 -1.73 0.57
C ASP A 54 12.15 -1.89 2.06
N SER A 55 10.94 -1.50 2.48
CA SER A 55 10.42 -1.64 3.85
C SER A 55 10.31 -3.08 4.37
N HIS A 56 10.49 -4.07 3.50
CA HIS A 56 10.33 -5.49 3.80
C HIS A 56 8.94 -5.86 4.36
N ALA A 57 7.90 -5.09 4.04
CA ALA A 57 6.52 -5.40 4.36
C ALA A 57 5.63 -5.11 3.14
N ASN A 58 4.46 -5.74 3.12
CA ASN A 58 3.47 -5.49 2.09
C ASN A 58 2.58 -4.32 2.51
N TRP A 59 2.37 -3.37 1.59
CA TRP A 59 1.49 -2.23 1.78
C TRP A 59 0.66 -2.02 0.52
N VAL A 60 -0.63 -1.74 0.70
CA VAL A 60 -1.52 -1.34 -0.39
C VAL A 60 -2.30 -0.12 0.04
N SER A 61 -2.21 0.94 -0.75
CA SER A 61 -2.76 2.24 -0.43
C SER A 61 -3.42 2.87 -1.65
N ASP A 62 -4.48 3.65 -1.42
CA ASP A 62 -4.87 4.66 -2.42
C ASP A 62 -3.90 5.85 -2.30
N LEU A 63 -3.59 6.51 -3.41
CA LEU A 63 -2.80 7.74 -3.42
C LEU A 63 -3.73 8.93 -3.25
N ILE A 64 -3.42 9.80 -2.30
CA ILE A 64 -4.19 11.01 -2.00
C ILE A 64 -3.32 12.24 -2.16
N LEU A 65 -3.89 13.33 -2.66
CA LEU A 65 -3.14 14.55 -2.97
C LEU A 65 -2.47 15.16 -1.73
N ARG A 66 -3.18 15.12 -0.59
CA ARG A 66 -2.73 15.66 0.69
C ARG A 66 -2.91 14.62 1.78
N VAL A 67 -1.91 14.51 2.65
CA VAL A 67 -2.00 13.68 3.85
C VAL A 67 -2.13 14.63 5.03
N PHE A 68 -3.24 14.51 5.77
CA PHE A 68 -3.74 15.39 6.83
C PHE A 68 -4.41 16.70 6.42
N LEU A 69 -5.46 17.05 7.20
CA LEU A 69 -6.21 18.31 7.29
C LEU A 69 -5.34 19.54 7.68
N GLN A 70 -4.05 19.55 7.36
CA GLN A 70 -3.13 20.62 7.74
C GLN A 70 -3.21 21.85 6.82
N ASP A 71 -3.90 21.74 5.68
CA ASP A 71 -4.26 22.91 4.89
C ASP A 71 -5.75 23.23 5.12
N PRO A 72 -6.09 24.32 5.82
CA PRO A 72 -7.47 24.76 5.99
C PRO A 72 -8.16 25.16 4.67
N ASN A 73 -7.43 25.23 3.56
CA ASN A 73 -7.96 25.39 2.20
C ASN A 73 -8.00 24.08 1.42
N ASP A 74 -7.70 22.94 2.05
CA ASP A 74 -7.77 21.64 1.41
C ASP A 74 -9.22 21.28 1.09
N THR A 75 -9.60 21.47 -0.17
CA THR A 75 -10.88 21.02 -0.71
C THR A 75 -10.82 19.59 -1.22
N THR A 76 -9.66 18.93 -1.20
CA THR A 76 -9.50 17.55 -1.65
C THR A 76 -9.89 16.60 -0.53
N THR A 77 -11.16 16.22 -0.51
CA THR A 77 -11.68 15.26 0.47
C THR A 77 -11.44 13.85 -0.03
N TYR A 78 -10.61 13.09 0.67
CA TYR A 78 -10.50 11.65 0.48
C TYR A 78 -11.42 10.92 1.46
N ASP A 79 -12.25 10.00 0.94
CA ASP A 79 -13.07 9.10 1.75
C ASP A 79 -12.46 7.69 1.74
N PRO A 80 -11.94 7.18 2.88
CA PRO A 80 -11.31 5.86 2.92
C PRO A 80 -12.29 4.70 2.70
N VAL A 81 -13.59 4.91 2.90
CA VAL A 81 -14.62 3.86 2.75
C VAL A 81 -14.93 3.64 1.27
N SER A 82 -15.16 4.73 0.52
CA SER A 82 -15.49 4.67 -0.92
C SER A 82 -14.26 4.75 -1.84
N GLY A 83 -13.13 5.25 -1.32
CA GLY A 83 -11.93 5.61 -2.09
C GLY A 83 -12.08 6.88 -2.94
N GLU A 84 -13.19 7.60 -2.82
CA GLU A 84 -13.38 8.88 -3.53
C GLU A 84 -12.29 9.89 -3.13
N GLY A 85 -11.81 10.67 -4.09
CA GLY A 85 -10.71 11.62 -3.91
C GLY A 85 -9.31 11.00 -4.04
N ALA A 86 -9.20 9.69 -4.30
CA ALA A 86 -7.94 9.07 -4.68
C ALA A 86 -7.52 9.46 -6.10
N ILE A 87 -6.21 9.54 -6.32
CA ILE A 87 -5.57 9.97 -7.57
C ILE A 87 -4.63 8.91 -8.15
N GLY A 88 -4.72 7.68 -7.65
CA GLY A 88 -3.91 6.54 -8.04
C GLY A 88 -3.84 5.51 -6.92
N VAL A 89 -3.00 4.49 -7.10
CA VAL A 89 -2.75 3.47 -6.07
C VAL A 89 -1.27 3.20 -5.91
N GLU A 90 -0.89 2.67 -4.76
CA GLU A 90 0.42 2.10 -4.52
C GLU A 90 0.33 0.62 -4.14
N PHE A 91 1.17 -0.18 -4.78
CA PHE A 91 1.45 -1.56 -4.41
C PHE A 91 2.91 -1.68 -3.97
N ALA A 92 3.11 -1.87 -2.67
CA ALA A 92 4.42 -2.12 -2.10
C ALA A 92 4.55 -3.59 -1.71
N GLY A 93 5.67 -4.21 -2.10
CA GLY A 93 5.96 -5.61 -1.81
C GLY A 93 6.92 -5.82 -0.65
N THR A 94 6.72 -6.91 0.06
CA THR A 94 7.68 -7.44 1.03
C THR A 94 9.01 -7.83 0.37
N ALA A 95 9.99 -8.17 1.20
CA ALA A 95 11.26 -8.73 0.73
C ALA A 95 11.12 -10.20 0.35
N VAL A 96 12.03 -10.67 -0.50
CA VAL A 96 12.16 -12.10 -0.81
C VAL A 96 12.66 -12.89 0.41
N THR A 97 13.57 -12.32 1.21
CA THR A 97 14.18 -13.03 2.36
C THR A 97 14.42 -12.17 3.61
N SER A 98 14.73 -10.88 3.49
CA SER A 98 14.97 -9.99 4.63
C SER A 98 13.75 -9.87 5.55
N SER A 99 13.93 -9.66 6.85
CA SER A 99 12.83 -9.58 7.83
C SER A 99 12.00 -8.28 7.72
N GLY A 100 10.69 -8.38 7.96
CA GLY A 100 9.73 -7.26 7.95
C GLY A 100 9.60 -6.65 9.34
N PHE A 101 8.46 -6.84 10.01
CA PHE A 101 8.20 -6.34 11.37
C PHE A 101 9.08 -6.97 12.48
N GLY A 102 10.14 -7.69 12.10
CA GLY A 102 11.05 -8.39 12.98
C GLY A 102 10.91 -9.90 12.90
N THR A 103 11.98 -10.62 13.22
CA THR A 103 12.07 -12.09 13.11
C THR A 103 11.32 -12.84 14.21
N SER A 104 10.89 -12.15 15.27
CA SER A 104 10.33 -12.77 16.48
C SER A 104 8.80 -12.73 16.54
N LEU A 105 8.15 -12.01 15.63
CA LEU A 105 6.70 -11.91 15.61
C LEU A 105 6.08 -13.12 14.91
N THR A 106 5.06 -13.70 15.52
CA THR A 106 4.20 -14.69 14.88
C THR A 106 3.33 -14.02 13.80
N PRO A 107 2.73 -14.78 12.86
CA PRO A 107 1.77 -14.21 11.92
C PRO A 107 0.65 -13.43 12.63
N ALA A 108 0.03 -14.01 13.66
CA ALA A 108 -1.06 -13.38 14.39
C ALA A 108 -0.67 -12.07 15.09
N ASN A 109 0.55 -11.98 15.63
CA ASN A 109 1.04 -10.74 16.23
C ASN A 109 1.36 -9.68 15.17
N SER A 110 1.84 -10.09 14.00
CA SER A 110 2.09 -9.18 12.88
C SER A 110 0.78 -8.65 12.29
N ASP A 111 -0.26 -9.48 12.22
CA ASP A 111 -1.61 -9.06 11.83
C ASP A 111 -2.19 -8.07 12.86
N ALA A 112 -1.91 -8.26 14.16
CA ALA A 112 -2.33 -7.32 15.21
C ALA A 112 -1.69 -5.94 15.06
N LEU A 113 -0.40 -5.88 14.72
CA LEU A 113 0.26 -4.62 14.38
C LEU A 113 -0.32 -4.00 13.12
N SER A 114 -0.54 -4.82 12.08
CA SER A 114 -1.15 -4.37 10.82
C SER A 114 -2.54 -3.75 11.07
N ARG A 115 -3.36 -4.33 11.95
CA ARG A 115 -4.66 -3.76 12.36
C ARG A 115 -4.53 -2.36 12.96
N ILE A 116 -3.54 -2.12 13.81
CA ILE A 116 -3.27 -0.79 14.38
C ILE A 116 -2.87 0.19 13.26
N LEU A 117 -1.98 -0.24 12.36
CA LEU A 117 -1.48 0.58 11.27
C LEU A 117 -2.56 0.98 10.26
N VAL A 118 -3.50 0.09 9.92
CA VAL A 118 -4.62 0.43 9.02
C VAL A 118 -5.74 1.21 9.72
N ALA A 119 -5.83 1.15 11.06
CA ALA A 119 -6.87 1.83 11.82
C ALA A 119 -6.51 3.26 12.24
N THR A 120 -5.23 3.65 12.26
CA THR A 120 -4.84 5.01 12.64
C THR A 120 -5.23 6.05 11.59
N GLU A 121 -5.75 7.19 12.05
CA GLU A 121 -6.07 8.36 11.22
C GLU A 121 -4.85 8.91 10.49
N SER A 122 -3.64 8.64 11.01
CA SER A 122 -2.39 9.04 10.33
C SER A 122 -2.14 8.26 9.04
N ASN A 123 -2.76 7.09 8.89
CA ASN A 123 -2.64 6.21 7.74
C ASN A 123 -4.01 6.07 7.06
N LEU A 124 -4.67 7.21 6.85
CA LEU A 124 -6.04 7.26 6.34
C LEU A 124 -6.21 6.48 5.02
N ASN A 125 -5.21 6.56 4.14
CA ASN A 125 -5.21 5.95 2.81
C ASN A 125 -4.49 4.59 2.71
N LEU A 126 -3.95 4.07 3.82
CA LEU A 126 -3.40 2.70 3.88
C LEU A 126 -4.55 1.69 3.98
N GLN A 127 -4.76 0.87 2.96
CA GLN A 127 -5.91 -0.03 2.89
C GLN A 127 -5.57 -1.46 3.32
N TRP A 128 -4.34 -1.92 3.14
CA TRP A 128 -3.89 -3.22 3.64
C TRP A 128 -2.42 -3.17 4.05
N SER A 129 -2.10 -3.89 5.12
CA SER A 129 -0.74 -4.07 5.64
C SER A 129 -0.51 -5.53 6.01
N GLU A 130 0.67 -6.07 5.69
CA GLU A 130 1.12 -7.39 6.10
C GLU A 130 2.65 -7.39 6.26
N GLY A 131 3.14 -7.68 7.47
CA GLY A 131 4.55 -7.51 7.81
C GLY A 131 5.31 -8.79 8.17
N HIS A 132 4.69 -9.97 8.10
CA HIS A 132 5.27 -11.25 8.52
C HIS A 132 5.90 -11.99 7.35
N TYR A 133 5.10 -12.36 6.36
CA TYR A 133 5.52 -13.26 5.30
C TYR A 133 6.46 -12.58 4.31
N ARG A 134 7.33 -13.40 3.75
CA ARG A 134 8.22 -13.03 2.63
C ARG A 134 7.63 -13.54 1.34
N GLY A 135 8.00 -12.93 0.23
CA GLY A 135 7.49 -13.34 -1.07
C GLY A 135 7.62 -12.26 -2.11
N PHE A 136 6.59 -12.15 -2.96
CA PHE A 136 6.53 -11.20 -4.07
C PHE A 136 5.07 -10.96 -4.43
N PHE A 137 4.81 -9.98 -5.28
CA PHE A 137 3.52 -9.82 -5.93
C PHE A 137 3.69 -9.75 -7.45
N THR A 138 2.64 -10.11 -8.17
CA THR A 138 2.56 -9.96 -9.63
C THR A 138 1.57 -8.87 -9.97
N LEU A 139 1.89 -8.08 -11.00
CA LEU A 139 0.97 -7.12 -11.59
C LEU A 139 0.55 -7.60 -12.97
N GLU A 140 -0.74 -7.86 -13.15
CA GLU A 140 -1.33 -8.10 -14.46
C GLU A 140 -1.99 -6.80 -14.93
N VAL A 141 -1.45 -6.19 -15.99
CA VAL A 141 -1.94 -4.93 -16.55
C VAL A 141 -2.69 -5.21 -17.84
N LYS A 142 -3.98 -4.89 -17.86
CA LYS A 142 -4.89 -4.97 -19.00
C LYS A 142 -5.39 -3.58 -19.36
N ALA A 143 -6.09 -3.46 -20.49
CA ALA A 143 -6.65 -2.17 -20.90
C ALA A 143 -7.71 -1.66 -19.91
N GLU A 144 -8.48 -2.57 -19.30
CA GLU A 144 -9.60 -2.23 -18.43
C GLU A 144 -9.27 -2.37 -16.93
N THR A 145 -8.22 -3.12 -16.57
CA THR A 145 -7.92 -3.43 -15.17
C THR A 145 -6.43 -3.60 -14.92
N VAL A 146 -6.04 -3.30 -13.69
CA VAL A 146 -4.78 -3.73 -13.10
C VAL A 146 -5.10 -4.68 -11.95
N ASN A 147 -4.47 -5.86 -11.92
CA ASN A 147 -4.61 -6.84 -10.86
C ASN A 147 -3.26 -7.10 -10.17
N ALA A 148 -3.18 -6.79 -8.88
CA ALA A 148 -2.04 -7.08 -8.03
C ALA A 148 -2.34 -8.33 -7.17
N THR A 149 -1.59 -9.41 -7.36
CA THR A 149 -1.72 -10.65 -6.57
C THR A 149 -0.47 -10.87 -5.73
N TYR A 150 -0.65 -10.93 -4.41
CA TYR A 150 0.43 -11.08 -3.43
C TYR A 150 0.62 -12.55 -3.03
N TYR A 151 1.86 -13.02 -3.13
CA TYR A 151 2.27 -14.39 -2.81
C TYR A 151 3.20 -14.37 -1.59
N ALA A 152 2.91 -15.26 -0.64
CA ALA A 152 3.75 -15.53 0.53
C ALA A 152 4.41 -16.90 0.41
N MET A 153 5.63 -17.01 0.94
CA MET A 153 6.32 -18.27 1.16
C MET A 153 6.21 -18.68 2.62
N ARG A 154 5.80 -19.92 2.90
CA ARG A 154 5.80 -20.46 4.29
C ARG A 154 7.20 -20.64 4.85
N ASN A 155 8.15 -20.93 3.97
CA ASN A 155 9.54 -21.17 4.33
C ASN A 155 10.46 -20.55 3.26
N THR A 156 11.39 -19.70 3.70
CA THR A 156 12.40 -19.06 2.86
C THR A 156 13.83 -19.53 3.16
N SER A 157 14.00 -20.49 4.07
CA SER A 157 15.31 -20.99 4.53
C SER A 157 15.95 -21.97 3.54
N ASN A 158 15.16 -22.62 2.70
CA ASN A 158 15.62 -23.58 1.69
C ASN A 158 14.71 -23.54 0.45
N PRO A 159 15.20 -23.91 -0.75
CA PRO A 159 14.37 -23.97 -1.95
C PRO A 159 13.18 -24.92 -1.78
N ASN A 160 11.96 -24.45 -2.09
CA ASN A 160 10.72 -25.22 -1.99
C ASN A 160 9.61 -24.56 -2.84
N LEU A 161 8.42 -25.17 -2.91
CA LEU A 161 7.24 -24.68 -3.65
C LEU A 161 6.08 -24.27 -2.73
N ASP A 162 6.35 -23.99 -1.45
CA ASP A 162 5.32 -23.74 -0.42
C ASP A 162 4.78 -22.30 -0.46
N GLY A 163 4.65 -21.76 -1.67
CA GLY A 163 4.05 -20.47 -1.96
C GLY A 163 2.52 -20.52 -1.90
N PHE A 164 1.89 -19.44 -1.47
CA PHE A 164 0.44 -19.30 -1.46
C PHE A 164 0.01 -17.84 -1.61
N VAL A 165 -1.15 -17.62 -2.25
CA VAL A 165 -1.74 -16.28 -2.39
C VAL A 165 -2.31 -15.81 -1.05
N ILE A 166 -1.92 -14.61 -0.62
CA ILE A 166 -2.38 -13.98 0.64
C ILE A 166 -3.40 -12.86 0.45
N ALA A 167 -3.34 -12.15 -0.68
CA ALA A 167 -4.25 -11.07 -1.01
C ALA A 167 -4.26 -10.80 -2.52
N GLN A 168 -5.36 -10.25 -3.03
CA GLN A 168 -5.49 -9.79 -4.41
C GLN A 168 -6.22 -8.45 -4.44
N PHE A 169 -5.72 -7.51 -5.22
CA PHE A 169 -6.29 -6.17 -5.35
C PHE A 169 -6.49 -5.84 -6.82
N ILE A 170 -7.61 -5.20 -7.13
CA ILE A 170 -8.01 -4.82 -8.48
C ILE A 170 -8.12 -3.30 -8.53
N VAL A 171 -7.77 -2.70 -9.66
CA VAL A 171 -8.03 -1.30 -9.99
C VAL A 171 -8.64 -1.27 -11.38
N ASP A 172 -9.83 -0.72 -11.50
CA ASP A 172 -10.49 -0.52 -12.79
C ASP A 172 -9.91 0.71 -13.49
N ALA A 173 -9.79 0.67 -14.82
CA ALA A 173 -9.31 1.79 -15.61
C ALA A 173 -10.18 3.04 -15.39
N GLY A 174 -9.53 4.17 -15.16
CA GLY A 174 -10.12 5.46 -14.84
C GLY A 174 -10.59 5.62 -13.39
N ALA A 175 -10.55 4.57 -12.56
CA ALA A 175 -11.07 4.64 -11.19
C ALA A 175 -10.13 5.37 -10.23
N ASN A 176 -8.81 5.35 -10.48
CA ASN A 176 -7.76 5.95 -9.64
C ASN A 176 -7.75 5.48 -8.17
N LYS A 177 -8.39 4.35 -7.90
CA LYS A 177 -8.62 3.81 -6.55
C LYS A 177 -8.79 2.29 -6.64
N LEU A 178 -8.54 1.59 -5.55
CA LEU A 178 -8.79 0.15 -5.46
C LEU A 178 -10.28 -0.20 -5.72
N SER A 179 -10.59 -1.34 -6.32
CA SER A 179 -11.97 -1.81 -6.43
C SER A 179 -12.49 -2.22 -5.04
N ARG A 180 -13.77 -1.91 -4.75
CA ARG A 180 -14.41 -2.13 -3.46
C ARG A 180 -15.45 -3.27 -3.53
N PRO A 181 -15.60 -4.13 -2.50
CA PRO A 181 -14.83 -4.14 -1.24
C PRO A 181 -13.34 -4.41 -1.47
N VAL A 182 -12.48 -3.68 -0.77
CA VAL A 182 -11.02 -3.78 -0.96
C VAL A 182 -10.58 -5.21 -0.70
N GLY A 183 -9.73 -5.76 -1.58
CA GLY A 183 -9.24 -7.13 -1.44
C GLY A 183 -10.31 -8.20 -1.69
N GLY A 184 -11.48 -7.82 -2.19
CA GLY A 184 -12.66 -8.68 -2.22
C GLY A 184 -13.33 -8.87 -0.86
N GLY A 185 -12.92 -8.13 0.19
CA GLY A 185 -13.42 -8.30 1.56
C GLY A 185 -12.45 -9.06 2.48
N VAL A 186 -12.67 -8.94 3.79
CA VAL A 186 -11.81 -9.52 4.84
C VAL A 186 -11.67 -11.03 4.74
N GLU A 187 -12.72 -11.71 4.26
CA GLU A 187 -12.77 -13.16 4.04
C GLU A 187 -11.81 -13.65 2.96
N ASN A 188 -11.35 -12.75 2.08
CA ASN A 188 -10.44 -13.07 0.98
C ASN A 188 -8.96 -12.78 1.33
N ILE A 189 -8.70 -12.21 2.50
CA ILE A 189 -7.36 -11.93 3.00
C ILE A 189 -6.88 -13.04 3.91
N LYS A 190 -5.74 -13.66 3.57
CA LYS A 190 -5.19 -14.79 4.34
C LYS A 190 -4.06 -14.40 5.30
N ALA A 191 -3.52 -13.19 5.18
CA ALA A 191 -2.51 -12.63 6.06
C ALA A 191 -2.57 -11.09 6.04
N GLY A 192 -2.18 -10.47 7.14
CA GLY A 192 -2.24 -9.03 7.32
C GLY A 192 -3.62 -8.55 7.77
N ALA A 193 -3.86 -7.25 7.62
CA ALA A 193 -5.10 -6.60 8.01
C ALA A 193 -5.59 -5.66 6.91
N LEU A 194 -6.89 -5.71 6.60
CA LEU A 194 -7.58 -4.71 5.79
C LEU A 194 -8.12 -3.59 6.66
N LYS A 195 -8.15 -2.37 6.10
CA LYS A 195 -8.98 -1.29 6.63
C LYS A 195 -10.45 -1.66 6.43
N VAL A 196 -11.21 -1.67 7.51
CA VAL A 196 -12.67 -1.91 7.49
C VAL A 196 -13.32 -0.76 8.24
N ASN A 197 -14.25 -0.02 7.62
CA ASN A 197 -15.16 0.97 8.20
C ASN A 197 -14.80 1.56 9.59
N GLY A 198 -13.65 2.25 9.71
CA GLY A 198 -13.19 2.86 10.98
C GLY A 198 -13.02 1.89 12.16
N THR A 199 -13.11 0.58 11.94
CA THR A 199 -12.95 -0.48 12.94
C THR A 199 -12.33 -1.71 12.26
N SER A 200 -11.05 -1.97 12.54
CA SER A 200 -10.32 -3.14 12.02
C SER A 200 -10.98 -4.46 12.45
N ALA A 201 -11.15 -5.41 11.52
CA ALA A 201 -11.45 -6.82 11.81
C ALA A 201 -10.15 -7.64 11.82
#